data_AF-A0A0D3IUM7-F1
#
_entry.id   AF-A0A0D3IUM7-F1
#
_cell.length_a   1.000
_cell.length_b   1.000
_cell.length_c   1.000
_cell.angle_alpha   90.00
_cell.angle_beta   90.00
_cell.angle_gamma   90.00
#
_symmetry.space_group_name_H-M   'P 1'
#
loop_
_entity.id
_entity.type
_entity.pdbx_description
1 polymer ?
#
loop_
_entity_poly.entity_id
_entity_poly.type
_entity_poly.pdbx_seq_one_letter_code
_entity_poly.pdbx_strand_id
1 'polypeptide(L)'
;MDANLGSLDRVYEALAASRWGQRLWNQATEMVRGYGLVGQRNRETKKENPNAKEVWSHARKLAMWWLVTTAALAVLVPLDGPPVLNSPVYSLATLNDDGSTNMHILTYATPIGIAPRTWALSLYRPTRTHANFASRRSGVLQLLTEEHVGLMHVLGGQSGADVDKAAACAQAGFGWVDAPEQCVTDGTWPADGPQLLPGCAAYLRLVQEDGDRLRAFGEHEMAVCRVEGMLEGLGEGRAGFDRALSTRTCRDLGLITDRGKAVPPEARAIELGQIS
;
A
#
# COMPACT_ATOMS: atom_id res chain seq x y z
N MET A 1 5.96 16.04 18.47
CA MET A 1 4.84 16.17 17.51
C MET A 1 4.80 17.63 17.10
N ASP A 2 5.74 18.05 16.25
CA ASP A 2 5.73 19.38 15.65
C ASP A 2 5.07 19.27 14.29
N ALA A 3 3.76 19.52 14.26
CA ALA A 3 3.04 19.61 13.00
C ALA A 3 3.62 20.77 12.18
N ASN A 4 3.99 20.48 10.94
CA ASN A 4 4.68 21.37 10.01
C ASN A 4 3.79 22.59 9.68
N LEU A 5 4.00 23.70 10.39
CA LEU A 5 3.27 24.97 10.23
C LEU A 5 3.26 25.48 8.77
N GLY A 6 4.31 25.18 7.99
CA GLY A 6 4.39 25.58 6.58
C GLY A 6 3.35 24.89 5.66
N SER A 7 2.70 23.82 6.11
CA SER A 7 1.59 23.19 5.37
C SER A 7 0.27 23.95 5.54
N LEU A 8 0.06 24.55 6.72
CA LEU A 8 -1.16 25.30 7.03
C LEU A 8 -1.20 26.62 6.27
N ASP A 9 -0.06 27.31 6.13
CA ASP A 9 0.03 28.57 5.39
C ASP A 9 -0.32 28.39 3.90
N ARG A 10 0.16 27.31 3.26
CA ARG A 10 -0.18 27.02 1.85
C ARG A 10 -1.65 26.68 1.65
N VAL A 11 -2.26 25.97 2.60
CA VAL A 11 -3.70 25.69 2.59
C VAL A 11 -4.50 26.99 2.76
N TYR A 12 -4.03 27.90 3.61
CA TYR A 12 -4.63 29.22 3.80
C TYR A 12 -4.57 30.08 2.54
N GLU A 13 -3.41 30.14 1.88
CA GLU A 13 -3.22 30.88 0.62
C GLU A 13 -4.10 30.30 -0.51
N ALA A 14 -4.17 28.97 -0.64
CA ALA A 14 -5.00 28.31 -1.63
C ALA A 14 -6.51 28.55 -1.39
N LEU A 15 -6.96 28.50 -0.13
CA LEU A 15 -8.35 28.81 0.23
C LEU A 15 -8.68 30.28 -0.05
N ALA A 16 -7.80 31.21 0.32
CA ALA A 16 -7.98 32.65 0.08
C ALA A 16 -8.03 33.00 -1.42
N ALA A 17 -7.26 32.29 -2.25
CA ALA A 17 -7.27 32.45 -3.70
C ALA A 17 -8.50 31.81 -4.39
N SER A 18 -9.18 30.86 -3.73
CA SER A 18 -10.32 30.16 -4.32
C SER A 18 -11.58 31.04 -4.39
N ARG A 19 -12.42 30.82 -5.43
CA ARG A 19 -13.76 31.46 -5.55
C ARG A 19 -14.70 31.13 -4.39
N TRP A 20 -14.42 30.08 -3.64
CA TRP A 20 -15.21 29.68 -2.47
C TRP A 20 -14.77 30.46 -1.23
N GLY A 21 -13.45 30.55 -0.99
CA GLY A 21 -12.89 31.37 0.09
C GLY A 21 -13.24 32.86 -0.04
N GLN A 22 -13.21 33.42 -1.25
CA GLN A 22 -13.65 34.81 -1.49
C GLN A 22 -15.13 35.02 -1.17
N ARG A 23 -16.00 34.03 -1.46
CA ARG A 23 -17.43 34.12 -1.14
C ARG A 23 -17.68 34.08 0.37
N LEU A 24 -17.01 33.19 1.10
CA LEU A 24 -17.10 33.11 2.55
C LEU A 24 -16.57 34.40 3.21
N TRP A 25 -15.46 34.93 2.71
CA TRP A 25 -14.90 36.21 3.19
C TRP A 25 -15.88 37.36 3.01
N ASN A 26 -16.51 37.47 1.84
CA ASN A 26 -17.51 38.50 1.58
C ASN A 26 -18.75 38.34 2.49
N GLN A 27 -19.21 37.12 2.71
CA GLN A 27 -20.36 36.85 3.59
C GLN A 27 -20.06 37.19 5.07
N ALA A 28 -18.86 36.84 5.56
CA ALA A 28 -18.41 37.23 6.90
C ALA A 28 -18.28 38.76 7.04
N THR A 29 -17.78 39.43 6.00
CA THR A 29 -17.64 40.90 5.99
C THR A 29 -19.02 41.59 6.00
N GLU A 30 -19.99 41.07 5.25
CA GLU A 30 -21.36 41.58 5.23
C GLU A 30 -22.08 41.33 6.57
N MET A 31 -21.84 40.20 7.25
CA MET A 31 -22.33 40.00 8.62
C MET A 31 -21.78 41.07 9.57
N VAL A 32 -20.47 41.32 9.55
CA VAL A 32 -19.83 42.35 10.39
C VAL A 32 -20.37 43.75 10.08
N ARG A 33 -20.60 44.08 8.80
CA ARG A 33 -21.21 45.35 8.39
C ARG A 33 -22.66 45.48 8.86
N GLY A 34 -23.45 44.42 8.77
CA GLY A 34 -24.81 44.36 9.28
C GLY A 34 -24.88 44.66 10.78
N TYR A 35 -23.96 44.10 11.57
CA TYR A 35 -23.84 44.41 13.00
C TYR A 35 -23.37 45.85 13.26
N GLY A 36 -22.49 46.42 12.42
CA GLY A 36 -22.04 47.81 12.52
C GLY A 36 -23.14 48.85 12.27
N LEU A 37 -24.08 48.56 11.38
CA LEU A 37 -25.22 49.46 11.08
C LEU A 37 -26.25 49.51 12.22
N VAL A 38 -26.41 48.43 13.00
CA VAL A 38 -27.21 48.44 14.24
C VAL A 38 -26.62 49.41 15.27
N GLY A 39 -25.30 49.61 15.26
CA GLY A 39 -24.62 50.57 16.15
C GLY A 39 -24.79 52.04 15.74
N GLN A 40 -24.99 52.35 14.45
CA GLN A 40 -25.09 53.74 13.99
C GLN A 40 -26.47 54.37 14.23
N ARG A 41 -27.55 53.60 14.34
CA ARG A 41 -28.89 54.11 14.63
C ARG A 41 -29.10 54.60 16.07
N ASN A 42 -28.16 54.29 16.98
CA ASN A 42 -28.21 54.70 18.39
C ASN A 42 -27.31 55.90 18.73
N ARG A 43 -26.77 56.63 17.74
CA ARG A 43 -25.87 57.78 17.98
C ARG A 43 -26.55 59.01 18.60
N GLU A 44 -27.88 59.06 18.67
CA GLU A 44 -28.61 60.17 19.32
C GLU A 44 -28.78 60.01 20.84
N THR A 45 -28.43 58.86 21.43
CA THR A 45 -28.36 58.70 22.88
C THR A 45 -26.93 58.32 23.31
N LYS A 46 -26.18 59.31 23.82
CA LYS A 46 -24.80 59.20 24.36
C LYS A 46 -24.72 58.34 25.64
N LYS A 47 -25.19 57.09 25.60
CA LYS A 47 -24.87 56.08 26.63
C LYS A 47 -24.09 54.96 25.95
N GLU A 48 -22.78 54.97 26.12
CA GLU A 48 -21.93 53.84 25.74
C GLU A 48 -22.42 52.58 26.47
N ASN A 49 -22.85 51.58 25.71
CA ASN A 49 -23.25 50.30 26.27
C ASN A 49 -21.98 49.50 26.60
N PRO A 50 -21.65 49.29 27.89
CA PRO A 50 -20.43 48.58 28.29
C PRO A 50 -20.38 47.14 27.76
N ASN A 51 -21.54 46.60 27.36
CA ASN A 51 -21.67 45.24 26.83
C ASN A 51 -21.19 45.09 25.37
N ALA A 52 -20.92 46.21 24.65
CA ALA A 52 -20.48 46.15 23.26
C ALA A 52 -19.13 45.42 23.09
N LYS A 53 -18.19 45.60 24.04
CA LYS A 53 -16.87 44.94 23.98
C LYS A 53 -16.98 43.42 24.13
N GLU A 54 -17.89 42.93 24.98
CA GLU A 54 -18.12 41.49 25.16
C GLU A 54 -18.77 40.86 23.91
N VAL A 55 -19.71 41.57 23.28
CA VAL A 55 -20.35 41.13 22.03
C VAL A 55 -19.32 40.99 20.91
N TRP A 56 -18.43 41.97 20.73
CA TRP A 56 -17.36 41.91 19.73
C TRP A 56 -16.35 40.79 20.00
N SER A 57 -16.04 40.51 21.27
CA SER A 57 -15.17 39.39 21.66
C SER A 57 -15.78 38.03 21.32
N HIS A 58 -17.07 37.83 21.63
CA HIS A 58 -17.79 36.59 21.31
C HIS A 58 -17.94 36.40 19.80
N ALA A 59 -18.26 37.46 19.04
CA ALA A 59 -18.37 37.41 17.59
C ALA A 59 -17.04 37.01 16.92
N ARG A 60 -15.90 37.54 17.40
CA ARG A 60 -14.56 37.15 16.91
C ARG A 60 -14.24 35.69 17.25
N LYS A 61 -14.57 35.22 18.45
CA LYS A 61 -14.39 33.82 18.85
C LYS A 61 -15.24 32.88 18.00
N LEU A 62 -16.50 33.21 17.74
CA LEU A 62 -17.41 32.44 16.89
C LEU A 62 -16.96 32.42 15.42
N ALA A 63 -16.56 33.56 14.87
CA ALA A 63 -16.05 33.63 13.49
C ALA A 63 -14.75 32.84 13.33
N MET A 64 -13.84 32.93 14.31
CA MET A 64 -12.61 32.15 14.32
C MET A 64 -12.88 30.65 14.50
N TRP A 65 -13.81 30.26 15.38
CA TRP A 65 -14.24 28.88 15.54
C TRP A 65 -14.90 28.33 14.27
N TRP A 66 -15.71 29.14 13.59
CA TRP A 66 -16.34 28.80 12.32
C TRP A 66 -15.31 28.66 11.18
N LEU A 67 -14.33 29.58 11.09
CA LEU A 67 -13.21 29.46 10.14
C LEU A 67 -12.38 28.19 10.38
N VAL A 68 -12.09 27.87 11.65
CA VAL A 68 -11.35 26.66 12.01
C VAL A 68 -12.16 25.38 11.72
N THR A 69 -13.46 25.36 12.00
CA THR A 69 -14.32 24.20 11.68
C THR A 69 -14.57 24.04 10.18
N THR A 70 -14.65 25.14 9.43
CA THR A 70 -14.84 25.11 7.97
C THR A 70 -13.54 24.77 7.23
N ALA A 71 -12.37 25.17 7.75
CA ALA A 71 -11.07 24.72 7.24
C ALA A 71 -10.77 23.26 7.61
N ALA A 72 -11.31 22.78 8.74
CA ALA A 72 -11.23 21.38 9.16
C ALA A 72 -12.21 20.45 8.41
N LEU A 73 -13.15 20.99 7.64
CA LEU A 73 -13.79 20.27 6.54
C LEU A 73 -12.77 20.15 5.41
N ALA A 74 -11.75 19.33 5.66
CA ALA A 74 -10.80 18.87 4.68
C ALA A 74 -11.58 18.44 3.44
N VAL A 75 -11.36 19.17 2.34
CA VAL A 75 -12.00 18.91 1.07
C VAL A 75 -11.60 17.50 0.67
N LEU A 76 -12.55 16.56 0.75
CA LEU A 76 -12.41 15.26 0.13
C LEU A 76 -12.34 15.51 -1.38
N VAL A 77 -11.13 15.56 -1.93
CA VAL A 77 -10.90 15.70 -3.36
C VAL A 77 -11.07 14.30 -3.97
N PRO A 78 -11.97 14.11 -4.95
CA PRO A 78 -12.02 12.88 -5.71
C PRO A 78 -10.65 12.60 -6.33
N LEU A 79 -10.15 11.38 -6.18
CA LEU A 79 -8.95 10.94 -6.89
C LEU A 79 -9.37 10.42 -8.27
N ASP A 80 -8.66 10.85 -9.31
CA ASP A 80 -8.88 10.37 -10.69
C ASP A 80 -8.40 8.93 -10.91
N GLY A 81 -7.75 8.32 -9.90
CA GLY A 81 -7.24 6.96 -9.94
C GLY A 81 -7.23 6.29 -8.56
N PRO A 82 -7.08 4.95 -8.54
CA PRO A 82 -6.97 4.22 -7.28
C PRO A 82 -5.77 4.75 -6.48
N PRO A 83 -5.89 4.85 -5.15
CA PRO A 83 -4.80 5.31 -4.32
C PRO A 83 -3.59 4.37 -4.45
N VAL A 84 -2.40 4.95 -4.41
CA VAL A 84 -1.14 4.20 -4.36
C VAL A 84 -1.02 3.57 -2.98
N LEU A 85 -1.40 2.31 -2.87
CA LEU A 85 -1.31 1.56 -1.61
C LEU A 85 0.13 1.12 -1.34
N ASN A 86 0.50 1.14 -0.06
CA ASN A 86 1.71 0.49 0.43
C ASN A 86 1.35 -0.89 0.98
N SER A 87 1.73 -1.93 0.26
CA SER A 87 1.55 -3.33 0.64
C SER A 87 2.90 -4.03 0.80
N PRO A 88 3.01 -5.07 1.63
CA PRO A 88 4.17 -5.96 1.64
C PRO A 88 4.32 -6.64 0.27
N VAL A 89 5.56 -6.98 -0.07
CA VAL A 89 5.89 -7.69 -1.30
C VAL A 89 6.14 -9.16 -0.97
N TYR A 90 5.42 -10.04 -1.65
CA TYR A 90 5.60 -11.47 -1.52
C TYR A 90 6.11 -12.07 -2.83
N SER A 91 6.68 -13.26 -2.75
CA SER A 91 6.69 -14.20 -3.89
C SER A 91 5.75 -15.37 -3.59
N LEU A 92 5.11 -15.91 -4.62
CA LEU A 92 4.29 -17.11 -4.52
C LEU A 92 4.99 -18.23 -5.29
N ALA A 93 5.53 -19.21 -4.56
CA ALA A 93 6.08 -20.43 -5.12
C ALA A 93 4.97 -21.44 -5.38
N THR A 94 4.99 -22.02 -6.58
CA THR A 94 4.05 -23.02 -7.06
C THR A 94 4.81 -24.09 -7.82
N LEU A 95 4.22 -25.26 -7.96
CA LEU A 95 4.79 -26.32 -8.77
C LEU A 95 4.22 -26.26 -10.20
N ASN A 96 5.05 -26.52 -11.20
CA ASN A 96 4.68 -26.81 -12.59
C ASN A 96 4.28 -28.29 -12.73
N ASP A 97 3.56 -28.67 -13.79
CA ASP A 97 3.04 -30.04 -13.94
C ASP A 97 4.12 -31.15 -13.86
N ASP A 98 5.36 -30.82 -14.22
CA ASP A 98 6.54 -31.69 -14.13
C ASP A 98 7.18 -31.79 -12.72
N GLY A 99 6.64 -31.07 -11.73
CA GLY A 99 7.15 -31.01 -10.36
C GLY A 99 8.25 -29.96 -10.15
N SER A 100 8.68 -29.23 -11.19
CA SER A 100 9.61 -28.11 -11.03
C SER A 100 8.94 -26.91 -10.35
N THR A 101 9.72 -26.09 -9.65
CA THR A 101 9.19 -24.88 -8.98
C THR A 101 9.09 -23.72 -9.96
N ASN A 102 8.08 -22.87 -9.78
CA ASN A 102 7.97 -21.56 -10.41
C ASN A 102 7.51 -20.52 -9.38
N MET A 103 8.09 -19.32 -9.45
CA MET A 103 7.80 -18.22 -8.54
C MET A 103 7.33 -16.96 -9.29
N HIS A 104 6.44 -16.21 -8.67
CA HIS A 104 6.00 -14.90 -9.16
C HIS A 104 5.79 -13.92 -8.01
N ILE A 105 6.06 -12.64 -8.23
CA ILE A 105 5.80 -11.60 -7.23
C ILE A 105 4.30 -11.41 -7.04
N LEU A 106 3.89 -11.23 -5.79
CA LEU A 106 2.51 -10.97 -5.41
C LEU A 106 2.48 -9.82 -4.40
N THR A 107 1.79 -8.74 -4.76
CA THR A 107 1.57 -7.58 -3.86
C THR A 107 0.12 -7.48 -3.39
N TYR A 108 -0.77 -8.29 -3.96
CA TYR A 108 -2.17 -8.40 -3.61
C TYR A 108 -2.40 -9.70 -2.85
N ALA A 109 -1.89 -9.73 -1.63
CA ALA A 109 -2.10 -10.79 -0.65
C ALA A 109 -2.43 -10.14 0.70
N THR A 110 -3.47 -10.63 1.38
CA THR A 110 -3.88 -10.07 2.67
C THR A 110 -4.47 -11.15 3.59
N PRO A 111 -4.16 -11.13 4.90
CA PRO A 111 -4.85 -11.99 5.86
C PRO A 111 -6.31 -11.53 6.01
N ILE A 112 -7.25 -12.47 5.98
CA ILE A 112 -8.69 -12.18 6.08
C ILE A 112 -9.38 -12.85 7.28
N GLY A 113 -8.72 -13.82 7.93
CA GLY A 113 -9.27 -14.50 9.10
C GLY A 113 -8.19 -15.06 10.00
N ILE A 114 -8.49 -15.09 11.30
CA ILE A 114 -7.56 -15.51 12.36
C ILE A 114 -7.78 -16.98 12.74
N ALA A 115 -9.04 -17.42 12.81
CA ALA A 115 -9.41 -18.78 13.19
C ALA A 115 -10.64 -19.25 12.36
N PRO A 116 -10.44 -20.05 11.29
CA PRO A 116 -9.15 -20.51 10.77
C PRO A 116 -8.30 -19.37 10.19
N ARG A 117 -6.97 -19.54 10.21
CA ARG A 117 -6.03 -18.60 9.57
C ARG A 117 -6.24 -18.65 8.07
N THR A 118 -6.67 -17.55 7.48
CA THR A 118 -7.05 -17.48 6.07
C THR A 118 -6.45 -16.24 5.40
N TRP A 119 -6.11 -16.40 4.12
CA TRP A 119 -5.52 -15.37 3.28
C TRP A 119 -6.30 -15.25 1.98
N ALA A 120 -6.46 -14.02 1.49
CA ALA A 120 -6.91 -13.76 0.13
C ALA A 120 -5.71 -13.41 -0.75
N LEU A 121 -5.62 -14.04 -1.91
CA LEU A 121 -4.59 -13.82 -2.94
C LEU A 121 -5.25 -13.36 -4.23
N SER A 122 -4.65 -12.40 -4.94
CA SER A 122 -5.08 -12.01 -6.29
C SER A 122 -4.05 -12.41 -7.34
N LEU A 123 -4.36 -13.43 -8.12
CA LEU A 123 -3.48 -14.06 -9.09
C LEU A 123 -3.69 -13.46 -10.48
N TYR A 124 -2.63 -12.98 -11.12
CA TYR A 124 -2.70 -12.45 -12.48
C TYR A 124 -2.80 -13.59 -13.50
N ARG A 125 -3.91 -13.63 -14.27
CA ARG A 125 -4.29 -14.77 -15.12
C ARG A 125 -3.23 -15.18 -16.16
N PRO A 126 -2.51 -14.26 -16.82
CA PRO A 126 -1.50 -14.64 -17.81
C PRO A 126 -0.22 -15.28 -17.25
N THR A 127 -0.11 -15.50 -15.93
CA THR A 127 1.10 -16.04 -15.33
C THR A 127 1.08 -17.57 -15.21
N ARG A 128 2.27 -18.19 -15.31
CA ARG A 128 2.44 -19.61 -14.99
C ARG A 128 2.01 -19.94 -13.56
N THR A 129 2.28 -19.05 -12.61
CA THR A 129 1.87 -19.21 -11.21
C THR A 129 0.35 -19.32 -11.06
N HIS A 130 -0.43 -18.53 -11.81
CA HIS A 130 -1.89 -18.65 -11.82
C HIS A 130 -2.33 -20.03 -12.34
N ALA A 131 -1.82 -20.47 -13.49
CA ALA A 131 -2.16 -21.78 -14.05
C ALA A 131 -1.82 -22.93 -13.09
N ASN A 132 -0.63 -22.88 -12.48
CA ASN A 132 -0.18 -23.85 -11.49
C ASN A 132 -1.11 -23.88 -10.26
N PHE A 133 -1.44 -22.71 -9.72
CA PHE A 133 -2.29 -22.60 -8.53
C PHE A 133 -3.74 -23.03 -8.84
N ALA A 134 -4.27 -22.71 -10.01
CA ALA A 134 -5.60 -23.14 -10.43
C ALA A 134 -5.71 -24.67 -10.55
N SER A 135 -4.64 -25.33 -11.01
CA SER A 135 -4.56 -26.79 -11.11
C SER A 135 -4.37 -27.46 -9.74
N ARG A 136 -3.39 -27.00 -8.96
CA ARG A 136 -2.94 -27.67 -7.72
C ARG A 136 -3.55 -27.14 -6.43
N ARG A 137 -4.25 -26.00 -6.47
CA ARG A 137 -4.91 -25.36 -5.31
C ARG A 137 -3.99 -25.10 -4.13
N SER A 138 -2.69 -24.98 -4.37
CA SER A 138 -1.69 -24.85 -3.33
C SER A 138 -0.47 -24.10 -3.81
N GLY A 139 0.22 -23.48 -2.85
CA GLY A 139 1.45 -22.75 -3.08
C GLY A 139 2.01 -22.22 -1.77
N VAL A 140 3.16 -21.57 -1.87
CA VAL A 140 3.88 -21.05 -0.71
C VAL A 140 4.08 -19.56 -0.88
N LEU A 141 3.45 -18.78 -0.01
CA LEU A 141 3.60 -17.34 0.02
C LEU A 141 4.81 -16.97 0.89
N GLN A 142 5.76 -16.25 0.31
CA GLN A 142 7.05 -15.95 0.91
C GLN A 142 7.19 -14.43 1.05
N LEU A 143 7.33 -13.94 2.28
CA LEU A 143 7.46 -12.51 2.56
C LEU A 143 8.88 -12.04 2.22
N LEU A 144 9.00 -11.27 1.13
CA LEU A 144 10.29 -10.79 0.68
C LEU A 144 10.86 -9.73 1.62
N THR A 145 12.17 -9.70 1.70
CA THR A 145 12.95 -8.68 2.42
C THR A 145 13.69 -7.78 1.44
N GLU A 146 14.26 -6.68 1.93
CA GLU A 146 15.07 -5.75 1.13
C GLU A 146 16.25 -6.40 0.39
N GLU A 147 16.72 -7.57 0.82
CA GLU A 147 17.79 -8.30 0.12
C GLU A 147 17.34 -8.76 -1.27
N HIS A 148 16.04 -8.95 -1.48
CA HIS A 148 15.47 -9.43 -2.73
C HIS A 148 15.19 -8.33 -3.75
N VAL A 149 15.58 -7.08 -3.51
CA VAL A 149 15.33 -5.97 -4.46
C VAL A 149 15.85 -6.26 -5.87
N GLY A 150 16.96 -7.01 -5.99
CA GLY A 150 17.53 -7.42 -7.27
C GLY A 150 16.66 -8.40 -8.06
N LEU A 151 15.72 -9.10 -7.41
CA LEU A 151 14.86 -10.11 -8.03
C LEU A 151 13.53 -9.53 -8.56
N MET A 152 13.24 -8.25 -8.29
CA MET A 152 11.94 -7.65 -8.59
C MET A 152 11.54 -7.79 -10.06
N HIS A 153 12.49 -7.58 -10.98
CA HIS A 153 12.21 -7.70 -12.40
C HIS A 153 12.08 -9.17 -12.85
N VAL A 154 12.99 -10.05 -12.42
CA VAL A 154 12.97 -11.48 -12.79
C VAL A 154 11.68 -12.15 -12.32
N LEU A 155 11.26 -11.89 -11.08
CA LEU A 155 10.10 -12.57 -10.50
C LEU A 155 8.77 -11.86 -10.81
N GLY A 156 8.76 -10.55 -11.06
CA GLY A 156 7.52 -9.77 -11.27
C GLY A 156 7.31 -9.16 -12.66
N GLY A 157 8.36 -9.09 -13.48
CA GLY A 157 8.32 -8.51 -14.83
C GLY A 157 8.43 -9.54 -15.95
N GLN A 158 8.83 -10.77 -15.64
CA GLN A 158 9.05 -11.84 -16.62
C GLN A 158 8.17 -13.04 -16.31
N SER A 159 7.67 -13.72 -17.34
CA SER A 159 6.99 -15.01 -17.18
C SER A 159 8.01 -16.12 -17.05
N GLY A 160 7.69 -17.17 -16.27
CA GLY A 160 8.50 -18.39 -16.25
C GLY A 160 8.49 -19.16 -17.58
N ALA A 161 7.68 -18.73 -18.55
CA ALA A 161 7.73 -19.22 -19.92
C ALA A 161 8.91 -18.63 -20.72
N ASP A 162 9.40 -17.45 -20.33
CA ASP A 162 10.38 -16.68 -21.11
C ASP A 162 11.80 -16.84 -20.56
N VAL A 163 11.93 -17.07 -19.25
CA VAL A 163 13.21 -17.07 -18.51
C VAL A 163 13.23 -18.21 -17.50
N ASP A 164 14.37 -18.89 -17.40
CA ASP A 164 14.68 -19.77 -16.28
C ASP A 164 14.91 -18.93 -15.01
N LYS A 165 13.82 -18.72 -14.27
CA LYS A 165 13.84 -17.91 -13.05
C LYS A 165 14.69 -18.54 -11.95
N ALA A 166 14.79 -19.87 -11.90
CA ALA A 166 15.61 -20.55 -10.90
C ALA A 166 17.09 -20.24 -11.14
N ALA A 167 17.56 -20.38 -12.38
CA ALA A 167 18.92 -20.03 -12.77
C ALA A 167 19.21 -18.53 -12.57
N ALA A 168 18.29 -17.65 -12.94
CA ALA A 168 18.45 -16.20 -12.75
C ALA A 168 18.52 -15.81 -11.26
N CYS A 169 17.68 -16.40 -10.41
CA CYS A 169 17.75 -16.21 -8.96
C CYS A 169 19.07 -16.74 -8.38
N ALA A 170 19.54 -17.91 -8.82
CA ALA A 170 20.82 -18.46 -8.40
C ALA A 170 22.01 -17.58 -8.77
N GLN A 171 22.04 -17.03 -9.99
CA GLN A 171 23.05 -16.07 -10.43
C GLN A 171 23.06 -14.79 -9.58
N ALA A 172 21.90 -14.38 -9.06
CA ALA A 172 21.76 -13.25 -8.15
C ALA A 172 22.07 -13.60 -6.67
N GLY A 173 22.50 -14.83 -6.36
CA GLY A 173 22.83 -15.28 -5.01
C GLY A 173 21.64 -15.84 -4.21
N PHE A 174 20.48 -16.04 -4.85
CA PHE A 174 19.25 -16.53 -4.23
C PHE A 174 18.83 -17.88 -4.83
N GLY A 175 19.76 -18.84 -4.87
CA GLY A 175 19.45 -20.20 -5.30
C GLY A 175 18.30 -20.77 -4.47
N TRP A 176 17.28 -21.33 -5.13
CA TRP A 176 16.13 -21.89 -4.42
C TRP A 176 16.54 -23.14 -3.65
N VAL A 177 15.94 -23.34 -2.48
CA VAL A 177 16.29 -24.40 -1.53
C VAL A 177 15.07 -25.24 -1.19
N ASP A 178 15.26 -26.51 -0.85
CA ASP A 178 14.15 -27.32 -0.35
C ASP A 178 13.72 -26.85 1.05
N ALA A 179 12.51 -27.22 1.45
CA ALA A 179 12.06 -26.97 2.81
C ALA A 179 12.93 -27.74 3.82
N PRO A 180 13.12 -27.23 5.05
CA PRO A 180 13.89 -27.93 6.07
C PRO A 180 13.34 -29.35 6.30
N GLU A 181 14.25 -30.33 6.40
CA GLU A 181 13.90 -31.75 6.56
C GLU A 181 12.95 -31.98 7.75
N GLN A 182 13.12 -31.23 8.83
CA GLN A 182 12.25 -31.29 10.01
C GLN A 182 10.79 -30.95 9.67
N CYS A 183 10.57 -29.92 8.85
CA CYS A 183 9.24 -29.48 8.43
C CYS A 183 8.58 -30.46 7.47
N VAL A 184 9.38 -31.23 6.73
CA VAL A 184 8.88 -32.34 5.90
C VAL A 184 8.51 -33.52 6.79
N THR A 185 9.34 -33.85 7.76
CA THR A 185 9.15 -34.99 8.67
C THR A 185 7.94 -34.82 9.58
N ASP A 186 7.67 -33.60 10.06
CA ASP A 186 6.51 -33.30 10.90
C ASP A 186 5.20 -33.05 10.11
N GLY A 187 5.26 -33.08 8.78
CA GLY A 187 4.11 -32.87 7.89
C GLY A 187 3.68 -31.41 7.72
N THR A 188 4.41 -30.43 8.28
CA THR A 188 4.16 -29.00 8.04
C THR A 188 4.35 -28.66 6.55
N TRP A 189 5.26 -29.37 5.89
CA TRP A 189 5.59 -29.23 4.48
C TRP A 189 5.51 -30.57 3.74
N PRO A 190 4.98 -30.61 2.52
CA PRO A 190 5.02 -31.81 1.70
C PRO A 190 6.45 -32.05 1.18
N ALA A 191 6.86 -33.32 1.12
CA ALA A 191 8.17 -33.72 0.62
C ALA A 191 8.36 -33.36 -0.87
N ASP A 192 7.28 -33.34 -1.63
CA ASP A 192 7.19 -32.95 -3.04
C ASP A 192 6.69 -31.50 -3.21
N GLY A 193 6.86 -30.66 -2.19
CA GLY A 193 6.48 -29.25 -2.22
C GLY A 193 7.36 -28.38 -3.12
N PRO A 194 6.92 -27.15 -3.44
CA PRO A 194 7.78 -26.21 -4.15
C PRO A 194 8.99 -25.82 -3.30
N GLN A 195 10.10 -25.57 -3.98
CA GLN A 195 11.30 -24.99 -3.40
C GLN A 195 11.04 -23.57 -2.92
N LEU A 196 11.90 -23.12 -2.00
CA LEU A 196 11.81 -21.88 -1.26
C LEU A 196 12.87 -20.89 -1.70
N LEU A 197 12.53 -19.61 -1.66
CA LEU A 197 13.47 -18.51 -1.87
C LEU A 197 14.12 -18.17 -0.53
N PRO A 198 15.43 -18.41 -0.33
CA PRO A 198 16.09 -18.18 0.95
C PRO A 198 16.08 -16.69 1.34
N GLY A 199 16.22 -16.39 2.63
CA GLY A 199 16.28 -15.00 3.12
C GLY A 199 14.93 -14.29 3.27
N CYS A 200 13.81 -14.93 2.90
CA CYS A 200 12.48 -14.38 3.17
C CYS A 200 12.21 -14.30 4.68
N ALA A 201 11.44 -13.31 5.14
CA ALA A 201 11.14 -13.12 6.56
C ALA A 201 10.15 -14.18 7.10
N ALA A 202 9.27 -14.68 6.24
CA ALA A 202 8.29 -15.70 6.58
C ALA A 202 7.86 -16.50 5.33
N TYR A 203 7.41 -17.73 5.55
CA TYR A 203 6.85 -18.62 4.54
C TYR A 203 5.52 -19.17 5.04
N LEU A 204 4.49 -19.10 4.20
CA LEU A 204 3.14 -19.57 4.51
C LEU A 204 2.74 -20.61 3.46
N ARG A 205 2.52 -21.85 3.89
CA ARG A 205 1.93 -22.86 3.02
C ARG A 205 0.42 -22.62 2.94
N LEU A 206 -0.05 -22.33 1.74
CA LEU A 206 -1.43 -21.97 1.45
C LEU A 206 -2.10 -23.09 0.66
N VAL A 207 -3.31 -23.44 1.08
CA VAL A 207 -4.18 -24.40 0.38
C VAL A 207 -5.56 -23.79 0.22
N GLN A 208 -6.05 -23.77 -1.02
CA GLN A 208 -7.43 -23.39 -1.32
C GLN A 208 -8.36 -24.56 -0.97
N GLU A 209 -9.45 -24.28 -0.26
CA GLU A 209 -10.38 -25.31 0.18
C GLU A 209 -11.12 -25.97 -1.00
N ASP A 210 -11.50 -27.23 -0.83
CA ASP A 210 -12.21 -27.98 -1.86
C ASP A 210 -13.60 -27.40 -2.12
N GLY A 211 -13.90 -27.16 -3.40
CA GLY A 211 -15.16 -26.58 -3.85
C GLY A 211 -15.10 -25.07 -4.05
N ASP A 212 -14.10 -24.40 -3.48
CA ASP A 212 -13.87 -22.98 -3.78
C ASP A 212 -13.28 -22.82 -5.17
N ARG A 213 -13.92 -21.94 -5.95
CA ARG A 213 -13.45 -21.54 -7.28
C ARG A 213 -12.72 -20.23 -7.17
N LEU A 214 -11.65 -20.11 -7.95
CA LEU A 214 -11.06 -18.81 -8.23
C LEU A 214 -12.15 -17.86 -8.76
N ARG A 215 -12.23 -16.67 -8.18
CA ARG A 215 -13.24 -15.66 -8.56
C ARG A 215 -12.61 -14.59 -9.42
N ALA A 216 -13.13 -14.37 -10.62
CA ALA A 216 -12.58 -13.39 -11.55
C ALA A 216 -12.89 -11.94 -11.14
N PHE A 217 -11.86 -11.09 -11.20
CA PHE A 217 -11.91 -9.65 -10.95
C PHE A 217 -11.03 -8.93 -11.99
N GLY A 218 -11.62 -8.63 -13.15
CA GLY A 218 -10.86 -8.06 -14.27
C GLY A 218 -9.79 -9.04 -14.76
N GLU A 219 -8.53 -8.62 -14.79
CA GLU A 219 -7.41 -9.46 -15.26
C GLU A 219 -6.89 -10.45 -14.21
N HIS A 220 -7.40 -10.37 -12.99
CA HIS A 220 -7.00 -11.23 -11.89
C HIS A 220 -8.10 -12.24 -11.53
N GLU A 221 -7.70 -13.30 -10.85
CA GLU A 221 -8.62 -14.13 -10.08
C GLU A 221 -8.21 -14.18 -8.61
N MET A 222 -9.19 -14.19 -7.72
CA MET A 222 -8.98 -14.25 -6.29
C MET A 222 -9.09 -15.69 -5.78
N ALA A 223 -8.12 -16.10 -4.98
CA ALA A 223 -8.15 -17.31 -4.17
C ALA A 223 -8.33 -16.94 -2.69
N VAL A 224 -9.14 -17.70 -1.97
CA VAL A 224 -9.16 -17.71 -0.50
C VAL A 224 -8.53 -19.01 -0.04
N CYS A 225 -7.51 -18.91 0.81
CA CYS A 225 -6.67 -20.04 1.20
C CYS A 225 -6.59 -20.15 2.71
N ARG A 226 -6.61 -21.38 3.22
CA ARG A 226 -6.22 -21.70 4.59
C ARG A 226 -4.70 -21.80 4.68
N VAL A 227 -4.16 -21.37 5.82
CA VAL A 227 -2.74 -21.57 6.15
C VAL A 227 -2.59 -22.94 6.80
N GLU A 228 -1.80 -23.82 6.17
CA GLU A 228 -1.52 -25.17 6.69
C GLU A 228 -0.18 -25.30 7.40
N GLY A 229 0.79 -24.45 7.04
CA GLY A 229 2.13 -24.46 7.62
C GLY A 229 2.74 -23.06 7.58
N MET A 230 3.61 -22.76 8.55
CA MET A 230 4.30 -21.48 8.64
C MET A 230 5.75 -21.71 9.05
N LEU A 231 6.68 -21.01 8.39
CA LEU A 231 8.08 -20.97 8.77
C LEU A 231 8.50 -19.52 8.95
N GLU A 232 9.29 -19.26 10.00
CA GLU A 232 10.04 -18.02 10.12
C GLU A 232 11.34 -18.12 9.31
N GLY A 233 11.92 -16.97 8.94
CA GLY A 233 13.04 -16.86 8.01
C GLY A 233 14.12 -17.94 8.11
N LEU A 234 14.44 -18.54 6.94
CA LEU A 234 15.47 -19.55 6.78
C LEU A 234 16.84 -18.85 6.66
N GLY A 235 17.74 -19.03 7.64
CA GLY A 235 19.12 -18.56 7.58
C GLY A 235 19.71 -18.09 8.91
N GLU A 236 21.05 -17.98 8.94
CA GLU A 236 21.79 -17.35 10.05
C GLU A 236 21.61 -15.83 9.97
N GLY A 237 20.93 -15.26 10.97
CA GLY A 237 20.52 -13.86 10.95
C GLY A 237 19.06 -13.76 10.51
N ARG A 238 18.15 -13.85 11.49
CA ARG A 238 16.72 -13.58 11.28
C ARG A 238 16.58 -12.18 10.67
N ALA A 239 16.32 -12.11 9.37
CA ALA A 239 15.82 -10.88 8.77
C ALA A 239 14.44 -10.64 9.40
N GLY A 240 14.42 -9.83 10.47
CA GLY A 240 13.19 -9.50 11.17
C GLY A 240 12.18 -8.88 10.20
N PHE A 241 10.91 -8.92 10.58
CA PHE A 241 9.82 -8.27 9.84
C PHE A 241 10.09 -6.79 9.55
N ASP A 242 10.98 -6.15 10.31
CA ASP A 242 11.45 -4.77 10.10
C ASP A 242 12.14 -4.55 8.74
N ARG A 243 12.63 -5.62 8.09
CA ARG A 243 13.27 -5.57 6.77
C ARG A 243 12.36 -6.07 5.65
N ALA A 244 11.07 -6.24 5.92
CA ALA A 244 10.11 -6.68 4.91
C ALA A 244 10.03 -5.64 3.77
N LEU A 245 10.14 -6.13 2.53
CA LEU A 245 10.06 -5.29 1.36
C LEU A 245 8.62 -4.78 1.17
N SER A 246 8.49 -3.50 0.85
CA SER A 246 7.19 -2.86 0.64
C SER A 246 7.09 -2.26 -0.75
N THR A 247 5.87 -2.19 -1.29
CA THR A 247 5.64 -1.52 -2.59
C THR A 247 6.03 -0.04 -2.58
N ARG A 248 5.99 0.64 -1.43
CA ARG A 248 6.55 2.01 -1.29
C ARG A 248 8.05 1.98 -1.54
N THR A 249 8.79 1.14 -0.81
CA THR A 249 10.24 0.97 -0.99
C THR A 249 10.59 0.64 -2.44
N CYS A 250 9.82 -0.25 -3.08
CA CYS A 250 10.03 -0.59 -4.49
C CYS A 250 9.83 0.59 -5.44
N ARG A 251 8.85 1.47 -5.21
CA ARG A 251 8.65 2.69 -6.01
C ARG A 251 9.77 3.69 -5.77
N ASP A 252 10.13 3.91 -4.51
CA ASP A 252 11.21 4.84 -4.12
C ASP A 252 12.56 4.43 -4.74
N LEU A 253 12.79 3.13 -4.96
CA LEU A 253 13.98 2.59 -5.62
C LEU A 253 13.87 2.46 -7.16
N GLY A 254 12.74 2.86 -7.74
CA GLY A 254 12.46 2.73 -9.18
C GLY A 254 12.35 1.27 -9.66
N LEU A 255 12.02 0.33 -8.78
CA LEU A 255 11.86 -1.09 -9.10
C LEU A 255 10.50 -1.41 -9.70
N ILE A 256 9.49 -0.62 -9.36
CA ILE A 256 8.14 -0.70 -9.92
C ILE A 256 7.63 0.70 -10.29
N THR A 257 6.80 0.78 -11.32
CA THR A 257 6.05 2.00 -11.68
C THR A 257 5.01 2.36 -10.61
N ASP A 258 4.41 3.55 -10.71
CA ASP A 258 3.28 3.94 -9.86
C ASP A 258 2.10 2.95 -9.92
N ARG A 259 1.94 2.28 -11.08
CA ARG A 259 0.93 1.25 -11.32
C ARG A 259 1.36 -0.16 -10.87
N GLY A 260 2.52 -0.29 -10.21
CA GLY A 260 3.01 -1.56 -9.67
C GLY A 260 3.65 -2.51 -10.68
N LYS A 261 3.84 -2.10 -11.93
CA LYS A 261 4.58 -2.91 -12.92
C LYS A 261 6.08 -2.89 -12.64
N ALA A 262 6.73 -4.05 -12.65
CA ALA A 262 8.18 -4.15 -12.50
C ALA A 262 8.93 -3.43 -13.65
N VAL A 263 10.00 -2.72 -13.30
CA VAL A 263 10.82 -1.95 -14.24
C VAL A 263 12.07 -2.77 -14.61
N PRO A 264 12.39 -2.94 -15.90
CA PRO A 264 13.62 -3.62 -16.33
C PRO A 264 14.89 -2.90 -15.84
N PRO A 265 15.98 -3.62 -15.50
CA PRO A 265 17.23 -3.01 -15.05
C PRO A 265 17.81 -1.97 -16.03
N GLU A 266 17.71 -2.21 -17.34
CA GLU A 266 18.20 -1.33 -18.39
C GLU A 266 17.44 0.01 -18.44
N ALA A 267 16.16 0.03 -18.11
CA ALA A 267 15.37 1.25 -18.06
C ALA A 267 15.77 2.13 -16.85
N ARG A 268 16.20 1.51 -15.75
CA ARG A 268 16.65 2.22 -14.53
C ARG A 268 18.00 2.90 -14.69
N ALA A 269 18.90 2.30 -15.48
CA ALA A 269 20.23 2.86 -15.73
C ALA A 269 20.17 4.21 -16.47
N ILE A 270 19.14 4.41 -17.31
CA ILE A 270 18.95 5.65 -18.08
C ILE A 270 18.53 6.81 -17.16
N GLU A 271 17.66 6.58 -16.19
CA GLU A 271 17.20 7.64 -15.26
C GLU A 271 18.32 8.11 -14.32
N LEU A 272 19.19 7.20 -13.86
CA LEU A 272 20.31 7.55 -12.99
C LEU A 272 21.46 8.25 -13.75
N GLY A 273 21.62 7.96 -15.05
CA GLY A 273 22.62 8.58 -15.92
C GLY A 273 22.26 9.98 -16.44
N GLN A 274 21.04 10.47 -16.20
CA GLN A 274 20.61 11.82 -16.59
C GLN A 274 20.76 12.87 -15.46
N ILE A 275 21.35 12.49 -14.33
CA ILE A 275 21.60 13.36 -13.17
C ILE A 275 23.10 13.73 -13.04
N SER A 276 23.95 13.36 -14.02
CA SER A 276 25.38 13.73 -14.03
C SER A 276 25.67 15.03 -14.75
#